data_AF-A0A7L2RRB2-F1
#
_entry.id   AF-A0A7L2RRB2-F1
#
_cell.length_a   1.000
_cell.length_b   1.000
_cell.length_c   1.000
_cell.angle_alpha   90.00
_cell.angle_beta   90.00
_cell.angle_gamma   90.00
#
_symmetry.space_group_name_H-M   'P 1'
#
loop_
_entity.id
_entity.type
_entity.pdbx_description
1 polymer ?
#
loop_
_entity_poly.entity_id
_entity_poly.type
_entity_poly.pdbx_seq_one_letter_code
_entity_poly.pdbx_strand_id
1 'polypeptide(L)'
;APEGGAGDAPRRLLVGLHLGGVPSTDPLPALYGFASPPCLFAQLTQLQRELGPEAFPLVQQRFCNRPRGLLTAPTFPMMVTLSPAPAGVGQVKLRPFP
;
A
#
# COMPACT_ATOMS: atom_id res chain seq x y z
N ALA A 1 -2.02 17.42 -21.01
CA ALA A 1 -3.32 16.78 -20.68
C ALA A 1 -3.07 15.81 -19.53
N PRO A 2 -3.96 15.63 -18.54
CA PRO A 2 -3.64 14.71 -17.46
C PRO A 2 -3.73 13.29 -18.02
N GLU A 3 -2.58 12.63 -18.03
CA GLU A 3 -2.36 11.26 -18.45
C GLU A 3 -3.33 10.33 -17.70
N GLY A 4 -4.40 9.88 -18.39
CA GLY A 4 -5.27 8.81 -17.93
C GLY A 4 -4.52 7.48 -17.98
N GLY A 5 -3.66 7.24 -16.99
CA GLY A 5 -2.86 6.04 -16.89
C GLY A 5 -3.73 4.79 -16.70
N ALA A 6 -3.38 3.71 -17.40
CA ALA A 6 -4.04 2.40 -17.40
C ALA A 6 -4.28 1.75 -16.02
N GLY A 7 -3.79 2.35 -14.92
CA GLY A 7 -4.02 1.90 -13.53
C GLY A 7 -5.39 2.26 -12.93
N ASP A 8 -6.14 3.19 -13.52
CA ASP A 8 -7.45 3.63 -12.99
C ASP A 8 -8.65 2.86 -13.56
N ALA A 9 -8.49 2.21 -14.72
CA ALA A 9 -9.52 1.40 -15.36
C ALA A 9 -10.08 0.30 -14.44
N PRO A 10 -9.26 -0.52 -13.75
CA PRO A 10 -9.79 -1.56 -12.86
C PRO A 10 -10.52 -0.98 -11.64
N ARG A 11 -10.08 0.17 -11.11
CA ARG A 11 -10.75 0.82 -9.97
C ARG A 11 -12.13 1.34 -10.34
N ARG A 12 -12.27 1.95 -11.51
CA ARG A 12 -13.58 2.44 -12.00
C ARG A 12 -14.54 1.29 -12.26
N LEU A 13 -14.05 0.15 -12.75
CA LEU A 13 -14.85 -1.05 -12.93
C LEU A 13 -15.37 -1.58 -11.59
N LEU A 14 -14.52 -1.68 -10.56
CA LEU A 14 -14.94 -2.13 -9.22
C LEU A 14 -16.05 -1.25 -8.64
N VAL A 15 -15.95 0.07 -8.83
CA VAL A 15 -17.02 1.02 -8.42
C VAL A 15 -18.30 0.76 -9.20
N GLY A 16 -18.21 0.56 -10.52
CA GLY A 16 -19.37 0.26 -11.37
C GLY A 16 -20.07 -1.05 -10.97
N LEU A 17 -19.29 -2.10 -10.69
CA LEU A 17 -19.82 -3.38 -10.19
C LEU A 17 -20.52 -3.22 -8.84
N HIS A 18 -19.96 -2.40 -7.95
CA HIS A 18 -20.54 -2.17 -6.63
C HIS A 18 -21.86 -1.41 -6.73
N LEU A 19 -21.91 -0.36 -7.56
CA LEU A 19 -23.13 0.39 -7.84
C LEU A 19 -24.19 -0.46 -8.56
N GLY A 20 -23.75 -1.40 -9.39
CA GLY A 20 -24.62 -2.36 -10.07
C GLY A 20 -25.12 -3.51 -9.19
N GLY A 21 -24.73 -3.57 -7.91
CA GLY A 21 -25.14 -4.63 -6.99
C GLY A 21 -24.64 -6.02 -7.40
N VAL A 22 -23.53 -6.09 -8.15
CA VAL A 22 -23.00 -7.36 -8.65
C VAL A 22 -22.38 -8.14 -7.47
N PRO A 23 -22.81 -9.39 -7.24
CA PRO A 23 -22.19 -10.22 -6.21
C PRO A 23 -20.75 -10.60 -6.58
N SER A 24 -19.87 -10.67 -5.59
CA SER A 24 -18.47 -11.09 -5.75
C SER A 24 -18.03 -11.95 -4.57
N THR A 25 -17.03 -12.80 -4.77
CA THR A 25 -16.48 -13.67 -3.72
C THR A 25 -15.89 -12.85 -2.57
N ASP A 26 -15.06 -11.86 -2.89
CA ASP A 26 -14.57 -10.86 -1.94
C ASP A 26 -15.35 -9.56 -2.09
N PRO A 27 -15.66 -8.82 -1.02
CA PRO A 27 -16.40 -7.56 -1.13
C PRO A 27 -15.72 -6.58 -2.09
N LEU A 28 -16.45 -6.06 -3.07
CA LEU A 28 -15.94 -5.06 -4.02
C LEU A 28 -15.28 -3.83 -3.33
N PRO A 29 -15.79 -3.32 -2.19
CA PRO A 29 -15.10 -2.27 -1.44
C PRO A 29 -13.73 -2.71 -0.88
N ALA A 30 -13.60 -3.98 -0.48
CA ALA A 30 -12.33 -4.53 -0.01
C ALA A 30 -11.33 -4.60 -1.17
N LEU A 31 -11.75 -5.14 -2.33
CA LEU A 31 -10.94 -5.19 -3.55
C LEU A 31 -10.48 -3.80 -3.99
N TYR A 32 -11.33 -2.79 -3.84
CA TYR A 32 -10.98 -1.40 -4.12
C TYR A 32 -9.86 -0.89 -3.19
N GLY A 33 -9.94 -1.19 -1.88
CA GLY A 33 -8.92 -0.85 -0.90
C GLY A 33 -7.59 -1.59 -1.09
N PHE A 34 -7.63 -2.86 -1.52
CA PHE A 34 -6.44 -3.67 -1.83
C PHE A 34 -5.60 -3.08 -2.97
N ALA A 35 -6.20 -2.27 -3.85
CA ALA A 35 -5.48 -1.63 -4.94
C ALA A 35 -4.49 -0.54 -4.48
N SER A 36 -4.49 -0.13 -3.20
CA SER A 36 -3.48 0.77 -2.64
C SER A 36 -2.73 0.10 -1.48
N PRO A 37 -1.44 -0.25 -1.66
CA PRO A 37 -0.62 -0.83 -0.59
C PRO A 37 -0.67 -0.07 0.75
N PRO A 38 -0.71 1.27 0.79
CA PRO A 38 -0.84 2.01 2.05
C PRO A 38 -2.17 1.78 2.77
N CYS A 39 -3.28 1.68 2.03
CA CYS A 39 -4.60 1.44 2.63
C CYS A 39 -4.69 0.01 3.18
N LEU A 40 -4.14 -0.96 2.45
CA LEU A 40 -4.01 -2.34 2.92
C LEU A 40 -3.19 -2.39 4.21
N PHE A 41 -2.03 -1.74 4.23
CA PHE A 41 -1.15 -1.75 5.40
C PHE A 41 -1.77 -1.05 6.63
N ALA A 42 -2.64 -0.05 6.43
CA ALA A 42 -3.39 0.57 7.52
C ALA A 42 -4.34 -0.43 8.21
N GLN A 43 -4.97 -1.34 7.46
CA GLN A 43 -5.79 -2.42 8.03
C GLN A 43 -4.95 -3.41 8.84
N LEU A 44 -3.76 -3.77 8.33
CA LEU A 44 -2.82 -4.62 9.08
C LEU A 44 -2.35 -3.94 10.38
N THR A 45 -2.11 -2.62 10.33
CA THR A 45 -1.74 -1.84 11.51
C THR A 45 -2.86 -1.83 12.55
N GLN A 46 -4.12 -1.75 12.10
CA GLN A 46 -5.27 -1.88 12.98
C GLN A 46 -5.35 -3.27 13.63
N LEU A 47 -5.18 -4.34 12.84
CA LEU A 47 -5.14 -5.71 13.37
C LEU A 47 -4.03 -5.91 14.39
N GLN A 48 -2.84 -5.33 14.18
CA GLN A 48 -1.75 -5.38 15.16
C GLN A 48 -2.14 -4.70 16.48
N ARG A 49 -2.89 -3.59 16.43
CA ARG A 49 -3.35 -2.88 17.65
C ARG A 49 -4.38 -3.70 18.41
N GLU A 50 -5.22 -4.45 17.72
CA GLU A 50 -6.26 -5.29 18.31
C GLU A 50 -5.69 -6.58 18.90
N LEU A 51 -4.77 -7.24 18.19
CA LEU A 51 -4.21 -8.54 18.57
C LEU A 51 -2.94 -8.44 19.42
N GLY A 52 -2.28 -7.28 19.40
CA GLY A 52 -0.98 -7.06 20.02
C GLY A 52 0.20 -7.52 19.16
N PRO A 53 1.40 -6.95 19.38
CA PRO A 53 2.58 -7.20 18.55
C PRO A 53 3.13 -8.63 18.70
N GLU A 54 2.88 -9.29 19.83
CA GLU A 54 3.29 -10.69 20.06
C GLU A 54 2.48 -11.67 19.21
N ALA A 55 1.16 -11.47 19.12
CA ALA A 55 0.28 -12.34 18.33
C ALA A 55 0.28 -11.97 16.84
N PHE A 56 0.52 -10.68 16.53
CA PHE A 56 0.58 -10.18 15.16
C PHE A 56 1.82 -9.29 14.95
N PRO A 57 3.00 -9.89 14.69
CA PRO A 57 4.25 -9.16 14.54
C PRO A 57 4.36 -8.48 13.17
N LEU A 58 3.62 -7.38 12.99
CA LEU A 58 3.70 -6.54 11.80
C LEU A 58 5.02 -5.77 11.77
N VAL A 59 5.70 -5.81 10.62
CA VAL A 59 6.92 -5.04 10.36
C VAL A 59 6.63 -3.54 10.47
N GLN A 60 7.45 -2.78 11.20
CA GLN A 60 7.29 -1.33 11.22
C GLN A 60 7.66 -0.74 9.85
N GLN A 61 6.67 -0.15 9.18
CA GLN A 61 6.85 0.51 7.90
C GLN A 61 6.33 1.94 7.98
N ARG A 62 7.01 2.84 7.26
CA ARG A 62 6.60 4.25 7.15
C ARG A 62 6.14 4.53 5.73
N PHE A 63 4.92 5.05 5.60
CA PHE A 63 4.42 5.53 4.33
C PHE A 63 4.72 7.02 4.13
N CYS A 64 5.28 7.36 2.97
CA CYS A 64 5.67 8.72 2.61
C CYS A 64 5.02 9.14 1.30
N ASN A 65 4.10 10.11 1.37
CA ASN A 65 3.45 10.70 0.17
C ASN A 65 4.40 11.53 -0.70
N ARG A 66 5.55 11.94 -0.16
CA ARG A 66 6.57 12.72 -0.87
C ARG A 66 7.97 12.25 -0.51
N PRO A 67 8.94 12.36 -1.44
CA PRO A 67 10.33 11.96 -1.19
C PRO A 67 10.95 12.64 0.04
N ARG A 68 10.58 13.90 0.32
CA ARG A 68 11.09 14.65 1.47
C ARG A 68 10.80 13.98 2.82
N GLY A 69 9.71 13.21 2.93
CA GLY A 69 9.36 12.48 4.16
C GLY A 69 10.33 11.32 4.47
N LEU A 70 11.06 10.81 3.46
CA LEU A 70 12.08 9.78 3.67
C LEU A 70 13.34 10.33 4.34
N LEU A 71 13.59 11.64 4.25
CA LEU A 71 14.77 12.29 4.83
C LEU A 71 14.60 12.58 6.32
N THR A 72 13.38 12.46 6.86
CA THR A 72 13.09 12.77 8.26
C THR A 72 13.38 11.54 9.12
N ALA A 73 14.47 11.53 9.89
CA ALA A 73 14.88 10.41 10.76
C ALA A 73 15.06 9.06 10.04
N PRO A 74 16.00 8.95 9.08
CA PRO A 74 16.29 7.69 8.42
C PRO A 74 16.95 6.69 9.40
N THR A 75 16.40 5.48 9.50
CA THR A 75 16.99 4.35 10.24
C THR A 75 17.65 3.39 9.26
N PHE A 76 18.96 3.20 9.31
CA PHE A 76 19.68 2.33 8.38
C PHE A 76 20.05 0.98 9.03
N PRO A 77 20.12 -0.12 8.24
CA PRO A 77 19.70 -0.21 6.84
C PRO A 77 18.16 -0.22 6.72
N MET A 78 17.62 0.37 5.65
CA MET A 78 16.18 0.35 5.37
C MET A 78 15.88 -0.21 3.99
N MET A 79 14.69 -0.79 3.84
CA MET A 79 14.11 -1.12 2.55
C MET A 79 13.13 -0.02 2.14
N VAL A 80 13.32 0.55 0.96
CA VAL A 80 12.36 1.50 0.36
C VAL A 80 11.65 0.81 -0.78
N THR A 81 10.32 0.81 -0.73
CA THR A 81 9.46 0.30 -1.80
C THR A 81 8.71 1.46 -2.44
N LEU A 82 8.94 1.68 -3.73
CA LEU A 82 8.20 2.64 -4.53
C LEU A 82 6.91 1.99 -5.04
N SER A 83 5.76 2.62 -4.78
CA SER A 83 4.45 2.13 -5.22
C SER A 83 3.66 3.22 -5.93
N PRO A 84 2.87 2.91 -6.97
CA PRO A 84 2.64 1.56 -7.52
C PRO A 84 3.82 1.10 -8.38
N ALA A 85 4.24 -0.15 -8.21
CA ALA A 85 5.25 -0.78 -9.04
C ALA A 85 4.89 -2.25 -9.30
N PRO A 86 5.23 -2.80 -10.48
CA PRO A 86 5.15 -4.22 -10.74
C PRO A 86 5.95 -5.03 -9.70
N ALA A 87 5.55 -6.27 -9.46
CA ALA A 87 6.16 -7.13 -8.45
C ALA A 87 7.69 -7.19 -8.61
N GLY A 88 8.41 -6.82 -7.54
CA GLY A 88 9.88 -6.82 -7.48
C GLY A 88 10.57 -5.56 -8.01
N VAL A 89 9.87 -4.67 -8.72
CA VAL A 89 10.42 -3.41 -9.23
C VAL A 89 10.26 -2.31 -8.18
N GLY A 90 11.27 -1.44 -8.04
CA GLY A 90 11.18 -0.29 -7.14
C GLY A 90 11.46 -0.59 -5.66
N GLN A 91 12.01 -1.77 -5.34
CA GLN A 91 12.53 -2.10 -4.01
C GLN A 91 14.04 -1.84 -3.96
N VAL A 92 14.48 -0.98 -3.05
CA VAL A 92 15.89 -0.60 -2.90
C VAL A 92 16.30 -0.70 -1.44
N LYS A 93 17.38 -1.44 -1.18
CA LYS A 93 18.03 -1.47 0.12
C LYS A 93 18.98 -0.29 0.25
N LEU A 94 18.69 0.62 1.17
CA LEU A 94 19.57 1.74 1.48
C LEU A 94 20.49 1.37 2.64
N ARG A 95 21.78 1.70 2.51
CA ARG A 95 22.81 1.52 3.53
C ARG A 95 23.45 2.88 3.86
N PRO A 96 24.07 3.04 5.04
CA PRO A 96 24.88 4.22 5.33
C PRO A 96 26.01 4.34 4.30
N PHE A 97 26.45 5.57 4.04
CA PHE A 97 27.68 5.79 3.31
C PHE A 97 28.87 5.28 4.16
N PRO A 98 29.90 4.67 3.55
CA PRO A 98 31.10 4.23 4.28
C PRO A 98 31.85 5.38 4.95
#